data_AF-Q169C1-F1
#
_entry.id   AF-Q169C1-F1
#
_cell.length_a   1.000
_cell.length_b   1.000
_cell.length_c   1.000
_cell.angle_alpha   90.00
_cell.angle_beta   90.00
_cell.angle_gamma   90.00
#
_symmetry.space_group_name_H-M   'P 1'
#
loop_
_entity.id
_entity.type
_entity.pdbx_description
1 polymer ?
#
loop_
_entity_poly.entity_id
_entity_poly.type
_entity_poly.pdbx_seq_one_letter_code
_entity_poly.pdbx_strand_id
1 'polypeptide(L)'
;MPGASSGLFGDRKGTNVMPRVFKLYLMSALNGFGISLAFVALILVFNIANLRHLVGTSDIGVLATVAFWILNGIVFSGVQFAWALSQMVRVDPSELDETGR
;
A
#
# COMPACT_ATOMS: atom_id res chain seq x y z
N MET A 1 -23.82 -41.95 -38.28
CA MET A 1 -23.32 -40.70 -38.90
C MET A 1 -22.83 -39.77 -37.80
N PRO A 2 -21.63 -39.18 -37.94
CA PRO A 2 -21.02 -38.24 -37.01
C PRO A 2 -21.51 -36.80 -37.26
N GLY A 3 -21.62 -35.97 -36.23
CA GLY A 3 -21.72 -34.52 -36.40
C GLY A 3 -22.48 -33.78 -35.31
N ALA A 4 -21.87 -32.67 -34.87
CA ALA A 4 -22.47 -31.54 -34.16
C ALA A 4 -22.69 -31.65 -32.64
N SER A 5 -21.58 -31.61 -31.90
CA SER A 5 -21.48 -30.70 -30.73
C SER A 5 -20.12 -30.00 -30.68
N SER A 6 -19.72 -29.48 -31.84
CA SER A 6 -18.73 -28.42 -31.98
C SER A 6 -19.35 -27.12 -31.46
N GLY A 7 -19.07 -26.77 -30.21
CA GLY A 7 -19.56 -25.53 -29.60
C GLY A 7 -19.08 -25.24 -28.18
N LEU A 8 -18.44 -26.19 -27.49
CA LEU A 8 -17.93 -25.97 -26.13
C LEU A 8 -16.53 -25.31 -26.09
N PHE A 9 -16.13 -24.63 -27.17
CA PHE A 9 -14.99 -23.70 -27.09
C PHE A 9 -15.53 -22.34 -26.67
N GLY A 10 -15.94 -22.29 -25.40
CA GLY A 10 -16.29 -21.06 -24.72
C GLY A 10 -15.09 -20.12 -24.75
N ASP A 11 -15.28 -19.03 -25.48
CA ASP A 11 -14.48 -17.82 -25.52
C ASP A 11 -13.87 -17.50 -24.14
N ARG A 12 -12.62 -17.93 -23.91
CA ARG A 12 -11.81 -17.40 -22.81
C ARG A 12 -11.41 -15.99 -23.20
N LYS A 13 -12.33 -15.03 -23.03
CA LYS A 13 -11.94 -13.62 -22.99
C LYS A 13 -10.88 -13.46 -21.92
N GLY A 14 -9.66 -13.16 -22.33
CA GLY A 14 -8.59 -12.76 -21.44
C GLY A 14 -9.09 -11.56 -20.62
N THR A 15 -9.42 -11.80 -19.36
CA THR A 15 -9.70 -10.75 -18.40
C THR A 15 -8.38 -10.03 -18.12
N ASN A 16 -8.09 -9.00 -18.91
CA ASN A 16 -7.13 -7.96 -18.56
C ASN A 16 -7.70 -7.16 -17.39
N VAL A 17 -7.79 -7.74 -16.19
CA VAL A 17 -7.80 -7.05 -14.90
C VAL A 17 -7.88 -8.06 -13.77
N MET A 18 -6.73 -8.42 -13.21
CA MET A 18 -6.64 -8.67 -11.77
C MET A 18 -5.45 -7.99 -11.08
N PRO A 19 -5.26 -6.65 -11.23
CA PRO A 19 -4.45 -5.85 -10.30
C PRO A 19 -5.26 -4.81 -9.51
N ARG A 20 -6.59 -4.97 -9.39
CA ARG A 20 -7.43 -4.00 -8.67
C ARG A 20 -7.10 -3.93 -7.18
N VAL A 21 -6.79 -5.09 -6.59
CA VAL A 21 -6.29 -5.20 -5.22
C VAL A 21 -4.96 -4.47 -5.08
N PHE A 22 -3.94 -4.83 -5.88
CA PHE A 22 -2.61 -4.18 -5.86
C PHE A 22 -2.66 -2.66 -6.09
N LYS A 23 -3.56 -2.19 -6.95
CA LYS A 23 -3.73 -0.76 -7.24
C LYS A 23 -4.43 -0.02 -6.09
N LEU A 24 -5.42 -0.66 -5.44
CA LEU A 24 -6.04 -0.13 -4.22
C LEU A 24 -5.01 -0.04 -3.07
N TYR A 25 -4.13 -1.04 -2.96
CA TYR A 25 -3.02 -1.05 -1.99
C TYR A 25 -2.05 0.09 -2.18
N LEU A 26 -1.60 0.30 -3.43
CA LEU A 26 -0.64 1.34 -3.73
C LEU A 26 -1.24 2.74 -3.46
N MET A 27 -2.54 2.91 -3.68
CA MET A 27 -3.27 4.13 -3.31
C MET A 27 -3.28 4.37 -1.79
N SER A 28 -3.53 3.33 -0.97
CA SER A 28 -3.48 3.45 0.49
C SER A 28 -2.06 3.75 1.02
N ALA A 29 -1.05 3.12 0.42
CA ALA A 29 0.36 3.38 0.71
C ALA A 29 0.77 4.83 0.39
N LEU A 30 0.30 5.37 -0.75
CA LEU A 30 0.51 6.77 -1.14
C LEU A 30 -0.15 7.76 -0.18
N ASN A 31 -1.35 7.45 0.33
CA ASN A 31 -1.97 8.27 1.38
C ASN A 31 -1.15 8.28 2.68
N GLY A 32 -0.59 7.14 3.09
CA GLY A 32 0.32 7.07 4.25
C GLY A 32 1.58 7.92 4.06
N PHE A 33 2.14 7.92 2.85
CA PHE A 33 3.29 8.75 2.50
C PHE A 33 2.95 10.26 2.51
N GLY A 34 1.77 10.66 2.01
CA GLY A 34 1.30 12.05 2.08
C GLY A 34 1.10 12.55 3.50
N ILE A 35 0.48 11.74 4.37
CA ILE A 35 0.27 12.07 5.79
C ILE A 35 1.62 12.19 6.53
N SER A 36 2.61 11.38 6.18
CA SER A 36 3.94 11.46 6.78
C SER A 36 4.65 12.80 6.51
N LEU A 37 4.42 13.41 5.34
CA LEU A 37 4.97 14.73 5.02
C LEU A 37 4.40 15.78 5.98
N ALA A 38 3.09 15.73 6.24
CA ALA A 38 2.44 16.62 7.18
C ALA A 38 3.00 16.42 8.60
N PHE A 39 3.21 15.18 9.03
CA PHE A 39 3.82 14.87 10.32
C PHE A 39 5.25 15.39 10.45
N VAL A 40 6.08 15.16 9.43
CA VAL A 40 7.47 15.64 9.39
C VAL A 40 7.53 17.17 9.38
N ALA A 41 6.66 17.82 8.60
CA ALA A 41 6.53 19.27 8.60
C ALA A 41 6.14 19.80 9.99
N LEU A 42 5.23 19.10 10.69
CA LEU A 42 4.84 19.45 12.05
C LEU A 42 6.04 19.38 13.02
N ILE A 43 6.87 18.34 12.93
CA ILE A 43 8.07 18.19 13.76
C ILE A 43 9.06 19.34 13.53
N LEU A 44 9.27 19.73 12.27
CA LEU A 44 10.14 20.86 11.93
C LEU A 44 9.56 22.20 12.41
N VAL A 45 8.24 22.40 12.33
CA VAL A 45 7.56 23.62 12.79
C VAL A 45 7.60 23.75 14.31
N PHE A 46 7.32 22.67 15.04
CA PHE A 46 7.35 22.63 16.50
C PHE A 46 8.76 22.58 17.09
N ASN A 47 9.80 22.58 16.25
CA ASN A 47 11.21 22.56 16.65
C ASN A 47 11.50 21.50 17.72
N ILE A 48 10.93 20.31 17.54
CA ILE A 48 11.09 19.21 18.49
C ILE A 48 12.59 18.87 18.55
N ALA A 49 13.16 18.84 19.76
CA ALA A 49 14.60 18.66 19.99
C ALA A 49 15.54 19.72 19.36
N ASN A 50 15.06 20.94 19.11
CA ASN A 50 15.84 22.01 18.45
C ASN A 50 16.27 21.69 17.00
N LEU A 51 15.63 20.69 16.38
CA LEU A 51 15.97 20.19 15.04
C LEU A 51 15.80 21.21 13.92
N ARG A 52 14.88 22.18 14.06
CA ARG A 52 14.69 23.25 13.07
C ARG A 52 15.96 24.08 12.91
N HIS A 53 16.67 24.31 14.01
CA HIS A 53 17.93 25.05 14.00
C HIS A 53 19.07 24.17 13.47
N LEU A 54 19.14 22.88 13.84
CA LEU A 54 20.17 21.97 13.33
C LEU A 54 20.03 21.70 11.83
N VAL A 55 18.80 21.62 11.32
CA VAL A 55 18.48 21.47 9.90
C VAL A 55 18.64 22.81 9.17
N GLY A 56 18.20 23.92 9.75
CA GLY A 56 18.24 25.23 9.08
C GLY A 56 19.64 25.83 8.92
N THR A 57 20.58 25.50 9.80
CA THR A 57 21.93 26.12 9.82
C THR A 57 23.02 25.21 9.25
N SER A 58 22.72 23.96 8.92
CA SER A 58 23.70 22.99 8.41
C SER A 58 23.54 22.80 6.91
N ASP A 59 24.64 22.77 6.14
CA ASP A 59 24.64 22.50 4.67
C ASP A 59 23.94 21.17 4.30
N ILE A 60 23.84 20.26 5.27
CA ILE A 60 23.19 18.94 5.15
C ILE A 60 21.70 19.00 5.49
N GLY A 61 21.16 20.14 5.91
CA GLY A 61 19.79 20.32 6.37
C GLY A 61 18.71 19.82 5.41
N VAL A 62 18.86 20.13 4.13
CA VAL A 62 17.94 19.66 3.08
C VAL A 62 17.99 18.15 2.96
N LEU A 63 19.19 17.56 2.94
CA LEU A 63 19.38 16.11 2.89
C LEU A 63 18.81 15.43 4.14
N ALA A 64 19.02 16.00 5.32
CA ALA A 64 18.46 15.51 6.58
C ALA A 64 16.93 15.55 6.57
N THR A 65 16.33 16.62 6.05
CA THR A 65 14.86 16.75 5.94
C THR A 65 14.29 15.72 4.98
N VAL A 66 14.93 15.52 3.82
CA VAL A 66 14.51 14.54 2.83
C VAL A 66 14.67 13.11 3.38
N ALA A 67 15.81 12.78 3.97
CA ALA A 67 16.03 11.45 4.56
C ALA A 67 15.04 11.18 5.69
N PHE A 68 14.83 12.16 6.58
CA PHE A 68 13.84 12.07 7.66
C PHE A 68 12.43 11.89 7.10
N TRP A 69 12.06 12.61 6.04
CA TRP A 69 10.77 12.43 5.39
C TRP A 69 10.58 11.05 4.78
N ILE A 70 11.56 10.55 4.01
CA ILE A 70 11.49 9.23 3.38
C ILE A 70 11.44 8.11 4.42
N LEU A 71 12.32 8.16 5.43
CA LEU A 71 12.39 7.17 6.50
C LEU A 71 11.10 7.13 7.34
N ASN A 72 10.49 8.28 7.64
CA ASN A 72 9.20 8.30 8.34
C ASN A 72 8.05 7.90 7.39
N GLY A 73 8.08 8.35 6.14
CA GLY A 73 7.02 8.10 5.17
C GLY A 73 6.86 6.65 4.76
N ILE A 74 7.95 5.90 4.66
CA ILE A 74 7.88 4.47 4.37
C ILE A 74 7.26 3.68 5.52
N VAL A 75 7.47 4.09 6.78
CA VAL A 75 6.87 3.44 7.96
C VAL A 75 5.35 3.66 7.97
N PHE A 76 4.89 4.90 7.77
CA PHE A 76 3.45 5.20 7.69
C PHE A 76 2.77 4.49 6.52
N SER A 77 3.42 4.46 5.35
CA SER A 77 2.96 3.70 4.18
C SER A 77 2.87 2.19 4.47
N GLY A 78 3.86 1.62 5.17
CA GLY A 78 3.89 0.22 5.55
C GLY A 78 2.71 -0.20 6.44
N VAL A 79 2.28 0.66 7.37
CA VAL A 79 1.10 0.40 8.22
C VAL A 79 -0.20 0.42 7.39
N GLN A 80 -0.35 1.38 6.47
CA GLN A 80 -1.54 1.44 5.59
C GLN A 80 -1.61 0.25 4.64
N PHE A 81 -0.45 -0.21 4.15
CA PHE A 81 -0.33 -1.44 3.39
C PHE A 81 -0.72 -2.68 4.22
N ALA A 82 -0.19 -2.81 5.45
CA ALA A 82 -0.49 -3.92 6.34
C ALA A 82 -1.98 -3.98 6.73
N TRP A 83 -2.62 -2.84 6.99
CA TRP A 83 -4.05 -2.76 7.30
C TRP A 83 -4.92 -3.23 6.14
N ALA A 84 -4.63 -2.75 4.93
CA ALA A 84 -5.32 -3.22 3.73
C ALA A 84 -5.05 -4.71 3.48
N LEU A 85 -3.88 -5.23 3.87
CA LEU A 85 -3.49 -6.63 3.63
C LEU A 85 -4.35 -7.56 4.49
N SER A 86 -4.49 -7.21 5.77
CA SER A 86 -5.35 -7.94 6.70
C SER A 86 -6.82 -7.97 6.28
N GLN A 87 -7.31 -6.96 5.54
CA GLN A 87 -8.69 -6.97 5.03
C GLN A 87 -8.92 -7.94 3.88
N MET A 88 -7.90 -8.20 3.06
CA MET A 88 -8.02 -9.14 1.94
C MET A 88 -7.68 -10.58 2.34
N VAL A 89 -6.96 -10.78 3.44
CA VAL A 89 -6.68 -12.14 3.98
C VAL A 89 -7.89 -12.71 4.73
N ARG A 90 -8.91 -11.92 5.05
CA ARG A 90 -10.19 -12.40 5.61
C ARG A 90 -11.10 -13.04 4.54
N VAL A 91 -10.56 -13.99 3.77
CA VAL A 91 -11.31 -14.80 2.81
C VAL A 91 -11.62 -16.15 3.47
N ASP A 92 -12.91 -16.30 3.79
CA ASP A 92 -13.75 -17.49 3.99
C ASP A 92 -13.27 -18.66 4.87
N PRO A 93 -13.58 -18.64 6.19
CA PRO A 93 -13.54 -19.84 7.04
C PRO A 93 -14.59 -20.90 6.67
N SER A 94 -15.46 -20.65 5.68
CA SER A 94 -16.53 -21.58 5.28
C SER A 94 -16.06 -22.75 4.41
N GLU A 95 -14.82 -22.80 3.94
CA GLU A 95 -14.25 -23.99 3.27
C GLU A 95 -13.69 -25.03 4.24
N LEU A 96 -13.63 -24.75 5.55
CA LEU A 96 -13.12 -25.68 6.56
C LEU A 96 -14.19 -26.62 7.13
N ASP A 97 -15.46 -26.47 6.72
CA ASP A 97 -16.59 -27.31 7.19
C ASP A 97 -17.11 -28.31 6.13
N GLU A 98 -16.59 -28.26 4.89
CA GLU A 98 -17.00 -29.15 3.78
C GLU A 98 -16.02 -30.30 3.48
N THR A 99 -15.05 -30.56 4.37
CA THR A 99 -14.28 -31.83 4.42
C THR A 99 -14.55 -32.55 5.76
N GLY A 100 -15.80 -32.45 6.22
CA GLY A 100 -16.32 -33.12 7.40
C GLY A 100 -17.02 -34.45 7.13
N ARG A 101 -16.92 -35.01 5.91
CA ARG A 101 -17.30 -36.39 5.56
C ARG A 101 -16.88 -36.76 4.14
#